data_AF-A0A543FV57-F1
#
_entry.id   AF-A0A543FV57-F1
#
_cell.length_a   1.000
_cell.length_b   1.000
_cell.length_c   1.000
_cell.angle_alpha   90.00
_cell.angle_beta   90.00
_cell.angle_gamma   90.00
#
_symmetry.space_group_name_H-M   'P 1'
#
loop_
_entity.id
_entity.type
_entity.pdbx_description
1 polymer ?
#
loop_
_entity_poly.entity_id
_entity_poly.type
_entity_poly.pdbx_seq_one_letter_code
_entity_poly.pdbx_strand_id
1 'polypeptide(L)'
;MNVIRAFILGATVAMLAGCAATERPDVERVAEDFASGDPPARCALLAPAALAAVEREGPCLAEVAAAAPPGGEVLQSSVWGDEAQVRLSDDTLFLTRTSAGWKVVAAGCTANGELPYVCRLEGP
;
A
#
# COMPACT_ATOMS: atom_id res chain seq x y z
N MET A 1 61.61 -7.98 13.43
CA MET A 1 61.19 -9.17 12.66
C MET A 1 59.92 -9.72 13.29
N ASN A 2 58.79 -9.57 12.57
CA ASN A 2 57.56 -10.38 12.57
C ASN A 2 56.84 -10.64 13.92
N VAL A 3 55.53 -10.43 14.08
CA VAL A 3 54.40 -10.55 13.14
C VAL A 3 53.19 -9.80 13.71
N ILE A 4 52.58 -8.95 12.88
CA ILE A 4 51.25 -8.37 13.11
C ILE A 4 50.23 -9.51 12.96
N ARG A 5 49.58 -9.90 14.06
CA ARG A 5 48.37 -10.74 14.02
C ARG A 5 47.15 -9.83 14.11
N ALA A 6 46.76 -9.28 12.96
CA ALA A 6 45.48 -8.63 12.79
C ALA A 6 44.38 -9.70 12.91
N PHE A 7 43.73 -9.78 14.07
CA PHE A 7 42.49 -10.53 14.22
C PHE A 7 41.37 -9.71 13.55
N ILE A 8 41.17 -9.97 12.26
CA ILE A 8 39.99 -9.53 11.53
C ILE A 8 38.84 -10.42 12.03
N LEU A 9 38.15 -10.01 13.09
CA LEU A 9 36.82 -10.55 13.38
C LEU A 9 35.89 -9.99 12.31
N GLY A 10 35.61 -10.81 11.30
CA GLY A 10 34.68 -10.49 10.22
C GLY A 10 33.30 -10.21 10.79
N ALA A 11 32.87 -8.95 10.66
CA ALA A 11 31.49 -8.54 10.85
C ALA A 11 30.69 -8.92 9.60
N THR A 12 30.31 -10.19 9.46
CA THR A 12 29.31 -10.62 8.48
C THR A 12 27.92 -10.29 9.04
N VAL A 13 27.56 -9.00 9.00
CA VAL A 13 26.17 -8.56 9.22
C VAL A 13 25.39 -8.92 7.96
N ALA A 14 24.77 -10.10 7.95
CA ALA A 14 23.82 -10.48 6.92
C ALA A 14 22.58 -9.57 7.07
N MET A 15 22.47 -8.55 6.21
CA MET A 15 21.28 -7.72 6.13
C MET A 15 20.11 -8.56 5.65
N LEU A 16 19.24 -8.98 6.57
CA LEU A 16 17.92 -9.55 6.28
C LEU A 16 16.96 -8.44 5.83
N ALA A 17 17.37 -7.63 4.84
CA ALA A 17 16.44 -6.77 4.11
C ALA A 17 15.57 -7.69 3.26
N GLY A 18 14.52 -8.24 3.88
CA GLY A 18 13.62 -9.21 3.30
C GLY A 18 12.81 -8.61 2.14
N CYS A 19 12.14 -9.48 1.39
CA CYS A 19 11.38 -9.16 0.17
C CYS A 19 10.46 -7.94 0.30
N ALA A 20 9.98 -7.61 1.51
CA ALA A 20 9.22 -6.41 1.78
C ALA A 20 9.89 -5.10 1.30
N ALA A 21 11.22 -4.96 1.45
CA ALA A 21 11.93 -3.76 1.01
C ALA A 21 11.94 -3.61 -0.52
N THR A 22 11.97 -4.74 -1.24
CA THR A 22 11.96 -4.78 -2.72
C THR A 22 10.60 -4.39 -3.30
N GLU A 23 9.52 -4.62 -2.54
CA GLU A 23 8.14 -4.45 -2.98
C GLU A 23 7.59 -3.04 -2.71
N ARG A 24 8.19 -2.31 -1.78
CA ARG A 24 7.76 -0.94 -1.41
C ARG A 24 7.61 0.00 -2.61
N PRO A 25 8.56 0.07 -3.57
CA PRO A 25 8.42 0.96 -4.73
C PRO A 25 7.20 0.66 -5.60
N ASP A 26 6.78 -0.62 -5.69
CA ASP A 26 5.60 -1.00 -6.48
C ASP A 26 4.30 -0.68 -5.75
N VAL A 27 4.28 -0.87 -4.43
CA VAL A 27 3.16 -0.47 -3.56
C VAL A 27 2.97 1.04 -3.58
N GLU A 28 4.05 1.82 -3.43
CA GLU A 28 4.02 3.28 -3.46
C GLU A 28 3.52 3.79 -4.82
N ARG A 29 3.97 3.20 -5.93
CA ARG A 29 3.49 3.55 -7.27
C ARG A 29 1.99 3.33 -7.45
N VAL A 30 1.45 2.19 -7.00
CA VAL A 30 0.01 1.92 -7.08
C VAL A 30 -0.78 2.93 -6.23
N ALA A 31 -0.25 3.31 -5.07
CA ALA A 31 -0.87 4.33 -4.23
C ALA A 31 -0.88 5.72 -4.90
N GLU A 32 0.23 6.12 -5.52
CA GLU A 32 0.34 7.38 -6.28
C GLU A 32 -0.60 7.41 -7.49
N ASP A 33 -0.66 6.31 -8.25
CA ASP A 33 -1.56 6.16 -9.40
C ASP A 33 -3.04 6.21 -8.96
N PHE A 34 -3.38 5.61 -7.81
CA PHE A 34 -4.74 5.67 -7.27
C PHE A 34 -5.08 7.08 -6.78
N ALA A 35 -4.15 7.73 -6.06
CA ALA A 35 -4.33 9.07 -5.52
C ALA A 35 -4.56 10.10 -6.64
N SER A 36 -3.77 10.04 -7.70
CA SER A 36 -3.83 10.97 -8.84
C SER A 36 -4.82 10.59 -9.94
N GLY A 37 -5.30 9.34 -9.94
CA GLY A 37 -6.16 8.79 -10.98
C GLY A 37 -7.56 9.40 -11.02
N ASP A 38 -8.14 9.41 -12.22
CA ASP A 38 -9.55 9.69 -12.43
C ASP A 38 -10.43 8.49 -11.98
N PRO A 39 -11.78 8.64 -11.89
CA PRO A 39 -12.63 7.54 -11.42
C PRO A 39 -12.44 6.22 -12.18
N PRO A 40 -12.32 6.19 -13.53
CA PRO A 40 -11.98 4.97 -14.26
C PRO A 40 -10.65 4.33 -13.84
N ALA A 41 -9.57 5.13 -13.71
CA ALA A 41 -8.27 4.63 -13.27
C ALA A 41 -8.35 4.04 -11.86
N ARG A 42 -9.06 4.72 -10.94
CA ARG A 42 -9.26 4.24 -9.56
C ARG A 42 -10.01 2.91 -9.53
N CYS A 43 -11.10 2.77 -10.28
CA CYS A 43 -11.84 1.51 -10.39
C CYS A 43 -10.95 0.36 -10.92
N ALA A 44 -10.08 0.63 -11.89
CA ALA A 44 -9.16 -0.38 -12.44
C ALA A 44 -8.06 -0.82 -11.45
N LEU A 45 -7.74 0.02 -10.47
CA LEU A 45 -6.76 -0.26 -9.42
C LEU A 45 -7.35 -0.94 -8.18
N LEU A 46 -8.68 -1.02 -8.07
CA LEU A 46 -9.32 -1.78 -7.00
C LEU A 46 -9.05 -3.28 -7.14
N ALA A 47 -8.89 -3.95 -6.00
CA ALA A 47 -8.87 -5.40 -5.95
C ALA A 47 -10.26 -5.93 -6.36
N PRO A 48 -10.36 -7.11 -7.01
CA PRO A 48 -11.64 -7.63 -7.49
C PRO A 48 -12.75 -7.68 -6.43
N ALA A 49 -12.40 -8.07 -5.19
CA ALA A 49 -13.34 -8.09 -4.07
C ALA A 49 -13.80 -6.69 -3.64
N ALA A 50 -12.89 -5.70 -3.63
CA ALA A 50 -13.20 -4.32 -3.33
C ALA A 50 -14.04 -3.66 -4.42
N LEU A 51 -13.71 -3.91 -5.70
CA LEU A 51 -14.53 -3.46 -6.82
C LEU A 51 -15.95 -4.03 -6.71
N ALA A 52 -16.08 -5.34 -6.49
CA ALA A 52 -17.39 -5.97 -6.33
C ALA A 52 -18.16 -5.45 -5.11
N ALA A 53 -17.48 -5.04 -4.04
CA ALA A 53 -18.12 -4.46 -2.86
C ALA A 53 -18.64 -3.06 -3.12
N VAL A 54 -17.81 -2.20 -3.71
CA VAL A 54 -18.19 -0.86 -4.15
C VAL A 54 -19.37 -0.93 -5.12
N GLU A 55 -19.34 -1.86 -6.09
CA GLU A 55 -20.40 -2.05 -7.07
C GLU A 55 -21.74 -2.55 -6.50
N ARG A 56 -21.77 -3.05 -5.25
CA ARG A 56 -23.03 -3.36 -4.56
C ARG A 56 -23.73 -2.11 -4.04
N GLU A 57 -22.99 -1.06 -3.69
CA GLU A 57 -23.53 0.20 -3.20
C GLU A 57 -23.97 1.11 -4.37
N GLY A 58 -23.22 1.09 -5.48
CA GLY A 58 -23.53 1.84 -6.69
C GLY A 58 -22.49 1.66 -7.79
N PRO A 59 -22.67 2.26 -8.99
CA PRO A 59 -21.66 2.15 -10.05
C PRO A 59 -20.30 2.63 -9.57
N CYS A 60 -19.23 1.84 -9.78
CA CYS A 60 -17.90 2.16 -9.22
C CYS A 60 -17.50 3.62 -9.50
N LEU A 61 -17.66 4.09 -10.74
CA LEU A 61 -17.34 5.47 -11.13
C LEU A 61 -18.01 6.55 -10.27
N ALA A 62 -19.26 6.33 -9.87
CA ALA A 62 -20.01 7.25 -9.01
C ALA A 62 -19.53 7.16 -7.56
N GLU A 63 -19.37 5.94 -7.05
CA GLU A 63 -18.93 5.70 -5.67
C GLU A 63 -17.51 6.23 -5.43
N VAL A 64 -16.54 5.90 -6.29
CA VAL A 64 -15.17 6.43 -6.14
C VAL A 64 -15.08 7.93 -6.37
N ALA A 65 -15.98 8.54 -7.16
CA ALA A 65 -16.02 10.00 -7.32
C ALA A 65 -16.58 10.71 -6.09
N ALA A 66 -17.61 10.13 -5.45
CA ALA A 66 -18.22 10.66 -4.23
C ALA A 66 -17.33 10.44 -2.99
N ALA A 67 -16.72 9.27 -2.90
CA ALA A 67 -15.90 8.86 -1.77
C ALA A 67 -14.41 9.25 -1.91
N ALA A 68 -14.02 9.77 -3.08
CA ALA A 68 -12.66 10.16 -3.44
C ALA A 68 -11.90 10.85 -2.29
N PRO A 69 -10.86 10.22 -1.74
CA PRO A 69 -9.92 10.95 -0.92
C PRO A 69 -9.14 11.99 -1.71
N PRO A 70 -8.66 13.06 -1.05
CA PRO A 70 -7.91 14.13 -1.71
C PRO A 70 -6.65 13.62 -2.41
N GLY A 71 -6.20 12.39 -2.10
CA GLY A 71 -4.95 11.82 -2.57
C GLY A 71 -3.81 12.24 -1.65
N GLY A 72 -2.73 12.74 -2.24
CA GLY A 72 -1.57 13.26 -1.50
C GLY A 72 -0.26 12.59 -1.87
N GLU A 73 0.83 13.11 -1.31
CA GLU A 73 2.17 12.53 -1.46
C GLU A 73 2.36 11.34 -0.51
N VAL A 74 3.12 10.32 -0.93
CA VAL A 74 3.48 9.20 -0.07
C VAL A 74 4.36 9.66 1.08
N LEU A 75 3.88 9.49 2.31
CA LEU A 75 4.63 9.77 3.53
C LEU A 75 5.31 8.52 4.08
N GLN A 76 4.62 7.38 4.00
CA GLN A 76 5.11 6.11 4.55
C GLN A 76 4.45 4.92 3.88
N SER A 77 5.21 3.87 3.62
CA SER A 77 4.72 2.56 3.20
C SER A 77 5.21 1.47 4.13
N SER A 78 4.35 0.49 4.40
CA SER A 78 4.68 -0.73 5.13
C SER A 78 4.12 -1.93 4.37
N VAL A 79 4.93 -2.98 4.23
CA VAL A 79 4.59 -4.20 3.48
C VAL A 79 4.76 -5.41 4.40
N TRP A 80 3.73 -6.24 4.49
CA TRP A 80 3.65 -7.43 5.31
C TRP A 80 3.21 -8.62 4.47
N GLY A 81 4.16 -9.22 3.75
CA GLY A 81 3.88 -10.31 2.82
C GLY A 81 3.09 -9.81 1.61
N ASP A 82 1.83 -10.20 1.53
CA ASP A 82 0.91 -9.85 0.45
C ASP A 82 0.00 -8.67 0.80
N GLU A 83 0.15 -8.07 1.98
CA GLU A 83 -0.61 -6.91 2.41
C GLU A 83 0.30 -5.69 2.56
N ALA A 84 -0.24 -4.51 2.32
CA ALA A 84 0.48 -3.27 2.51
C ALA A 84 -0.42 -2.12 2.96
N GLN A 85 0.18 -1.18 3.69
CA GLN A 85 -0.42 0.10 4.02
C GLN A 85 0.44 1.22 3.43
N VAL A 86 -0.21 2.21 2.81
CA VAL A 86 0.42 3.46 2.39
C VAL A 86 -0.29 4.63 3.04
N ARG A 87 0.46 5.41 3.81
CA ARG A 87 0.01 6.69 4.36
C ARG A 87 0.40 7.79 3.39
N LEU A 88 -0.60 8.48 2.87
CA LEU A 88 -0.46 9.68 2.06
C LEU A 88 -0.61 10.92 2.96
N SER A 89 -0.33 12.12 2.42
CA SER A 89 -0.53 13.37 3.17
C SER A 89 -1.99 13.57 3.61
N ASP A 90 -2.94 13.15 2.78
CA ASP A 90 -4.37 13.41 2.98
C ASP A 90 -5.24 12.14 2.94
N ASP A 91 -4.60 10.96 2.98
CA ASP A 91 -5.27 9.67 2.89
C ASP A 91 -4.45 8.52 3.51
N THR A 92 -5.09 7.38 3.72
CA THR A 92 -4.44 6.10 3.98
C THR A 92 -5.08 5.04 3.09
N LEU A 93 -4.23 4.30 2.37
CA LEU A 93 -4.61 3.21 1.49
C LEU A 93 -4.15 1.88 2.09
N PHE A 94 -4.97 0.85 1.89
CA PHE A 94 -4.60 -0.54 2.09
C PHE A 94 -4.58 -1.25 0.74
N LEU A 95 -3.55 -2.07 0.52
CA LEU A 95 -3.32 -2.78 -0.72
C LEU A 95 -3.06 -4.26 -0.46
N THR A 96 -3.49 -5.10 -1.39
CA THR A 96 -3.19 -6.54 -1.39
C THR A 96 -2.48 -6.93 -2.69
N ARG A 97 -1.60 -7.93 -2.63
CA ARG A 97 -0.95 -8.52 -3.81
C ARG A 97 -1.89 -9.50 -4.47
N THR A 98 -2.15 -9.28 -5.75
CA THR A 98 -2.88 -10.21 -6.60
C THR A 98 -1.96 -10.83 -7.66
N SER A 99 -2.45 -11.82 -8.41
CA SER A 99 -1.74 -12.33 -9.58
C SER A 99 -1.51 -11.28 -10.67
N ALA A 100 -2.28 -10.19 -10.66
CA ALA A 100 -2.14 -9.04 -11.57
C ALA A 100 -1.27 -7.90 -10.97
N GLY A 101 -0.61 -8.14 -9.83
CA GLY A 101 0.14 -7.12 -9.09
C GLY A 101 -0.63 -6.56 -7.89
N TRP A 102 -0.08 -5.51 -7.30
CA TRP A 102 -0.69 -4.81 -6.16
C TRP A 102 -2.00 -4.12 -6.56
N LYS A 103 -3.01 -4.22 -5.68
CA LYS A 103 -4.34 -3.62 -5.87
C LYS A 103 -4.83 -2.99 -4.58
N VAL A 104 -5.61 -1.91 -4.70
CA VAL A 104 -6.22 -1.21 -3.56
C VAL A 104 -7.42 -1.99 -3.04
N VAL A 105 -7.41 -2.35 -1.75
CA VAL A 105 -8.54 -2.99 -1.07
C VAL A 105 -9.38 -2.00 -0.27
N ALA A 106 -8.76 -0.92 0.22
CA ALA A 106 -9.45 0.15 0.91
C ALA A 106 -8.76 1.51 0.74
N ALA A 107 -9.55 2.58 0.74
CA ALA A 107 -9.11 3.96 0.55
C ALA A 107 -9.95 4.95 1.35
N GLY A 108 -9.42 6.16 1.56
CA GLY A 108 -10.09 7.16 2.39
C GLY A 108 -10.07 6.80 3.86
N CYS A 109 -9.05 6.06 4.31
CA CYS A 109 -9.03 5.43 5.62
C CYS A 109 -8.50 6.35 6.72
N THR A 110 -9.15 6.31 7.88
CA THR A 110 -8.77 7.05 9.08
C THR A 110 -8.57 6.12 10.25
N ALA A 111 -7.53 6.38 11.06
CA ALA A 111 -7.20 5.56 12.21
C ALA A 111 -8.31 5.64 13.28
N ASN A 112 -8.66 4.49 13.86
CA ASN A 112 -9.76 4.36 14.83
C ASN A 112 -9.25 3.84 16.18
N GLY A 113 -8.14 4.40 16.67
CA GLY A 113 -7.44 3.89 17.84
C GLY A 113 -6.93 2.46 17.59
N GLU A 114 -7.27 1.54 18.51
CA GLU A 114 -6.92 0.11 18.41
C GLU A 114 -7.92 -0.72 17.59
N LEU A 115 -8.98 -0.08 17.06
CA LEU A 115 -9.95 -0.72 16.19
C LEU A 115 -9.51 -0.63 14.72
N PRO A 116 -10.08 -1.46 13.82
CA PRO A 116 -9.86 -1.32 12.39
C PRO A 116 -10.12 0.11 11.90
N TYR A 117 -9.35 0.53 10.89
CA TYR A 117 -9.52 1.83 10.25
C TYR A 117 -10.95 1.99 9.75
N VAL A 118 -11.45 3.22 9.77
CA VAL A 118 -12.72 3.55 9.11
C VAL A 118 -12.40 4.09 7.73
N CYS A 119 -12.82 3.35 6.70
CA CYS A 119 -12.54 3.66 5.30
C CYS A 119 -13.79 4.18 4.59
N ARG A 120 -13.60 5.05 3.59
CA ARG A 120 -14.69 5.52 2.74
C ARG A 120 -14.98 4.56 1.59
N LEU A 121 -13.96 3.82 1.16
CA LEU A 121 -14.04 2.78 0.15
C LEU A 121 -13.38 1.54 0.73
N GLU A 122 -14.08 0.41 0.79
CA GLU A 122 -13.50 -0.85 1.26
C GLU A 122 -14.19 -2.07 0.62
N GLY A 123 -13.39 -3.12 0.38
CA GLY A 123 -13.87 -4.48 0.15
C GLY A 123 -13.95 -5.30 1.43
N PRO A 124 -14.68 -6.44 1.42
CA PRO A 124 -14.66 -7.41 2.52
C PRO A 124 -13.29 -8.07 2.70
#